data_AF-A0A820QG58-F1
#
_entry.id   AF-A0A820QG58-F1
#
_cell.length_a   1.000
_cell.length_b   1.000
_cell.length_c   1.000
_cell.angle_alpha   90.00
_cell.angle_beta   90.00
_cell.angle_gamma   90.00
#
_symmetry.space_group_name_H-M   'P 1'
#
loop_
_entity.id
_entity.type
_entity.pdbx_description
1 polymer ?
#
loop_
_entity_poly.entity_id
_entity_poly.type
_entity_poly.pdbx_seq_one_letter_code
_entity_poly.pdbx_strand_id
1 'polypeptide(L)'
;NKNGVLFTEVYHKPSYEPYYLPFNSIHPIHMKKNIPFEMLIRAIKYCSTFEAYLYEREKLRMALLLNKYPGEFLEKQFNRVFQKYDINQPISNKNYNTLREKIIYADKKAKITIDYNKTMFVHFTYCLNMKMFPVKFHTFWNKYFIESPINEIKPVLGTRNVKNLQQQLIRNKNEN
;
A
#
# COMPACT_ATOMS: atom_id res chain seq x y z
N ASN A 1 26.98 11.03 5.85
CA ASN A 1 28.04 10.95 4.83
C ASN A 1 29.28 10.44 5.53
N LYS A 2 29.78 9.26 5.14
CA LYS A 2 31.07 8.74 5.62
C LYS A 2 31.92 8.49 4.38
N ASN A 3 33.02 9.23 4.24
CA ASN A 3 33.96 9.11 3.12
C ASN A 3 33.32 9.26 1.73
N GLY A 4 32.37 10.19 1.57
CA GLY A 4 31.69 10.42 0.29
C GLY A 4 30.52 9.46 0.01
N VAL A 5 30.29 8.47 0.87
CA VAL A 5 29.16 7.53 0.76
C VAL A 5 28.01 8.00 1.66
N LEU A 6 26.82 8.10 1.06
CA LEU A 6 25.59 8.43 1.76
C LEU A 6 25.06 7.18 2.48
N PHE A 7 25.01 7.25 3.81
CA PHE A 7 24.38 6.25 4.65
C PHE A 7 23.15 6.85 5.30
N THR A 8 22.06 6.09 5.28
CA THR A 8 20.77 6.47 5.86
C THR A 8 20.34 5.45 6.90
N GLU A 9 19.59 5.93 7.88
CA GLU A 9 18.94 5.14 8.91
C GLU A 9 17.51 5.67 9.08
N VAL A 10 16.65 4.98 9.82
CA VAL A 10 15.33 5.52 10.17
C VAL A 10 15.53 6.70 11.12
N TYR A 11 15.17 7.89 10.67
CA TYR A 11 15.15 9.07 11.53
C TYR A 11 13.97 9.02 12.50
N HIS A 12 14.27 9.06 13.80
CA HIS A 12 13.32 9.22 14.89
C HIS A 12 13.46 10.64 15.45
N LYS A 13 12.34 11.36 15.57
CA LYS A 13 12.37 12.70 16.18
C LYS A 13 12.81 12.60 17.64
N PRO A 14 13.50 13.60 18.21
CA PRO A 14 13.86 13.58 19.64
C PRO A 14 12.65 13.45 20.58
N SER A 15 11.50 14.01 20.18
CA SER A 15 10.22 13.89 20.87
C SER A 15 9.43 12.62 20.50
N TYR A 16 10.06 11.67 19.80
CA TYR A 16 9.40 10.45 19.39
C TYR A 16 9.23 9.55 20.61
N GLU A 17 8.00 9.43 21.07
CA GLU A 17 7.62 8.35 21.96
C GLU A 17 7.37 7.09 21.13
N PRO A 18 7.90 5.91 21.52
CA PRO A 18 7.65 4.64 20.84
C PRO A 18 6.23 4.11 21.15
N TYR A 19 5.24 5.00 21.11
CA TYR A 19 3.85 4.68 21.36
C TYR A 19 3.19 4.28 20.03
N TYR A 20 3.07 2.98 19.83
CA TYR A 20 2.24 2.43 18.77
C TYR A 20 0.82 2.23 19.28
N LEU A 21 -0.13 2.12 18.36
CA LEU A 21 -1.50 1.77 18.69
C LEU A 21 -1.56 0.48 19.52
N PRO A 22 -2.06 0.48 20.77
CA PRO A 22 -2.12 -0.72 21.60
C PRO A 22 -2.94 -1.83 20.96
N PHE A 23 -2.46 -3.07 21.07
CA PHE A 23 -3.10 -4.22 20.42
C PHE A 23 -4.52 -4.49 20.96
N ASN A 24 -4.77 -4.19 22.24
CA ASN A 24 -6.08 -4.36 22.90
C ASN A 24 -7.06 -3.20 22.67
N SER A 25 -6.67 -2.16 21.93
CA SER A 25 -7.58 -1.03 21.64
C SER A 25 -8.76 -1.44 20.76
N ILE A 26 -9.82 -0.62 20.69
CA ILE A 26 -11.04 -0.91 19.89
C ILE A 26 -10.83 -0.79 18.36
N HIS A 27 -9.61 -0.46 17.93
CA HIS A 27 -9.32 -0.24 16.52
C HIS A 27 -9.42 -1.52 15.70
N PRO A 28 -9.81 -1.40 14.41
CA PRO A 28 -9.88 -2.53 13.50
C PRO A 28 -8.59 -3.34 13.40
N ILE A 29 -8.72 -4.67 13.29
CA ILE A 29 -7.57 -5.59 13.21
C ILE A 29 -6.66 -5.30 12.01
N HIS A 30 -7.20 -4.78 10.91
CA HIS A 30 -6.40 -4.46 9.72
C HIS A 30 -5.39 -3.34 9.99
N MET A 31 -5.72 -2.35 10.84
CA MET A 31 -4.79 -1.29 11.23
C MET A 31 -3.64 -1.87 12.06
N LYS A 32 -3.97 -2.72 13.05
CA LYS A 32 -2.99 -3.41 13.88
C LYS A 32 -2.08 -4.34 13.06
N LYS A 33 -2.59 -4.96 12.00
CA LYS A 33 -1.78 -5.75 11.05
C LYS A 33 -0.83 -4.87 10.24
N ASN A 34 -1.30 -3.70 9.81
CA ASN A 34 -0.52 -2.82 8.94
C ASN A 34 0.66 -2.16 9.66
N ILE A 35 0.54 -1.85 10.95
CA ILE A 35 1.61 -1.21 11.72
C ILE A 35 2.95 -1.98 11.63
N PRO A 36 3.07 -3.24 12.11
CA PRO A 36 4.33 -3.99 12.02
C PRO A 36 4.77 -4.23 10.58
N PHE A 37 3.83 -4.41 9.66
CA PHE A 37 4.10 -4.67 8.25
C PHE A 37 4.79 -3.47 7.58
N GLU A 38 4.18 -2.28 7.67
CA GLU A 38 4.71 -1.05 7.07
C GLU A 38 6.01 -0.59 7.76
N MET A 39 6.09 -0.75 9.09
CA MET A 39 7.29 -0.37 9.83
C MET A 39 8.50 -1.23 9.45
N LEU A 40 8.33 -2.54 9.24
CA LEU A 40 9.42 -3.39 8.77
C LEU A 40 9.87 -3.01 7.36
N ILE A 41 8.92 -2.73 6.45
CA ILE A 41 9.22 -2.23 5.10
C ILE A 41 10.05 -0.94 5.19
N ARG A 42 9.64 0.00 6.06
CA ARG A 42 10.35 1.26 6.28
C ARG A 42 11.76 1.04 6.80
N ALA A 43 11.95 0.14 7.77
CA ALA A 43 13.26 -0.20 8.31
C ALA A 43 14.20 -0.70 7.20
N ILE A 44 13.74 -1.62 6.36
CA ILE A 44 14.55 -2.14 5.24
C ILE A 44 14.85 -1.05 4.20
N LYS A 45 13.86 -0.23 3.83
CA LYS A 45 14.05 0.84 2.84
C LYS A 45 15.03 1.91 3.31
N TYR A 46 14.95 2.32 4.57
CA TYR A 46 15.70 3.49 5.05
C TYR A 46 17.07 3.14 5.61
N CYS A 47 17.29 1.95 6.16
CA CYS A 47 18.61 1.57 6.65
C CYS A 47 19.52 1.18 5.47
N SER A 48 20.64 1.88 5.32
CA SER A 48 21.62 1.61 4.25
C SER A 48 22.52 0.40 4.53
N THR A 49 22.62 -0.03 5.79
CA THR A 49 23.43 -1.17 6.20
C THR A 49 22.58 -2.23 6.89
N PHE A 50 23.07 -3.47 6.88
CA PHE A 50 22.41 -4.59 7.54
C PHE A 50 22.35 -4.39 9.06
N GLU A 51 23.39 -3.84 9.66
CA GLU A 51 23.49 -3.57 11.10
C GLU A 51 22.46 -2.52 11.53
N ALA A 52 22.30 -1.44 10.76
CA ALA A 52 21.29 -0.42 11.03
C ALA A 52 19.88 -0.98 10.89
N TYR A 53 19.65 -1.86 9.91
CA TYR A 53 18.37 -2.57 9.79
C TYR A 53 18.08 -3.48 10.98
N LEU A 54 19.05 -4.29 11.42
CA LEU A 54 18.88 -5.17 12.57
C LEU A 54 18.54 -4.37 13.82
N TYR A 55 19.28 -3.29 14.07
CA TYR A 55 19.04 -2.42 15.21
C TYR A 55 17.63 -1.80 15.18
N GLU A 56 17.21 -1.30 14.02
CA GLU A 56 15.87 -0.73 13.85
C GLU A 56 14.76 -1.79 13.98
N ARG A 57 14.98 -3.00 13.46
CA ARG A 57 14.05 -4.13 13.60
C ARG A 57 13.85 -4.51 15.06
N GLU A 58 14.93 -4.58 15.84
CA GLU A 58 14.83 -4.91 17.27
C GLU A 58 14.15 -3.80 18.07
N LYS A 59 14.44 -2.53 17.77
CA LYS A 59 13.70 -1.39 18.34
C LYS A 59 12.20 -1.48 18.06
N LEU A 60 11.84 -1.72 16.80
CA LEU A 60 10.45 -1.88 16.38
C LEU A 60 9.78 -3.04 17.12
N ARG A 61 10.43 -4.20 17.16
CA ARG A 61 9.92 -5.38 17.86
C ARG A 61 9.67 -5.07 19.33
N MET A 62 10.64 -4.49 20.02
CA MET A 62 10.52 -4.15 21.44
C MET A 62 9.35 -3.20 21.69
N ALA A 63 9.26 -2.12 20.92
CA ALA A 63 8.19 -1.14 21.07
C ALA A 63 6.80 -1.74 20.80
N LEU A 64 6.66 -2.65 19.83
CA LEU A 64 5.38 -3.34 19.59
C LEU A 64 5.02 -4.32 20.69
N LEU A 65 5.99 -5.06 21.23
CA LEU A 65 5.76 -5.94 22.39
C LEU A 65 5.31 -5.14 23.63
N LEU A 66 5.92 -3.97 23.87
CA LEU A 66 5.49 -3.05 24.94
C LEU A 66 4.05 -2.56 24.72
N ASN A 67 3.64 -2.38 23.47
CA ASN A 67 2.25 -2.07 23.07
C ASN A 67 1.33 -3.31 22.97
N LYS A 68 1.72 -4.41 23.63
CA LYS A 68 0.94 -5.65 23.81
C LYS A 68 0.63 -6.42 22.53
N TYR A 69 1.43 -6.24 21.47
CA TYR A 69 1.31 -7.10 20.29
C TYR A 69 1.82 -8.50 20.61
N PRO A 70 1.06 -9.58 20.32
CA PRO A 70 1.54 -10.95 20.52
C PRO A 70 2.77 -11.25 19.64
N GLY A 71 3.77 -11.96 20.17
CA GLY A 71 5.00 -12.27 19.43
C GLY A 71 4.74 -13.02 18.12
N GLU A 72 3.89 -14.04 18.16
CA GLU A 72 3.48 -14.80 16.95
C GLU A 72 2.76 -13.91 15.93
N PHE A 73 1.98 -12.95 16.40
CA PHE A 73 1.30 -11.99 15.52
C PHE A 73 2.30 -11.11 14.77
N LEU A 74 3.36 -10.67 15.45
CA LEU A 74 4.44 -9.90 14.86
C LEU A 74 5.21 -10.71 13.81
N GLU A 75 5.62 -11.93 14.14
CA GLU A 75 6.30 -12.82 13.18
C GLU A 75 5.44 -13.06 11.93
N LYS A 76 4.14 -13.27 12.12
CA LYS A 76 3.20 -13.40 11.00
C LYS A 76 3.19 -12.15 10.12
N GLN A 77 3.24 -10.94 10.68
CA GLN A 77 3.26 -9.72 9.88
C GLN A 77 4.62 -9.50 9.20
N PHE A 78 5.73 -9.85 9.85
CA PHE A 78 7.06 -9.81 9.25
C PHE A 78 7.18 -10.79 8.08
N ASN A 79 6.70 -12.03 8.26
CA ASN A 79 6.67 -13.04 7.21
C ASN A 79 5.82 -12.60 6.00
N ARG A 80 4.74 -11.85 6.22
CA ARG A 80 3.97 -11.25 5.11
C ARG A 80 4.78 -10.27 4.29
N VAL A 81 5.71 -9.52 4.89
CA VAL A 81 6.63 -8.64 4.15
C VAL A 81 7.53 -9.50 3.27
N PHE A 82 8.14 -10.54 3.84
CA PHE A 82 9.02 -11.44 3.11
C PHE A 82 8.30 -12.14 1.95
N GLN A 83 7.08 -12.61 2.17
CA GLN A 83 6.22 -13.19 1.13
C GLN A 83 5.88 -12.17 0.04
N LYS A 84 5.55 -10.92 0.39
CA LYS A 84 5.20 -9.87 -0.60
C LYS A 84 6.35 -9.58 -1.57
N TYR A 85 7.60 -9.72 -1.12
CA TYR A 85 8.79 -9.41 -1.91
C TYR A 85 9.59 -10.66 -2.28
N ASP A 86 8.99 -11.85 -2.25
CA ASP A 86 9.62 -13.16 -2.55
C ASP A 86 11.00 -13.33 -1.91
N ILE A 87 11.08 -13.07 -0.61
CA ILE A 87 12.31 -13.22 0.18
C ILE A 87 12.26 -14.59 0.85
N ASN A 88 12.84 -15.59 0.17
CA ASN A 88 12.83 -16.99 0.62
C ASN A 88 14.07 -17.36 1.45
N GLN A 89 15.03 -16.45 1.57
CA GLN A 89 16.29 -16.66 2.28
C GLN A 89 16.41 -15.70 3.48
N PRO A 90 17.09 -16.11 4.56
CA PRO A 90 17.38 -15.21 5.67
C PRO A 90 18.12 -13.95 5.22
N ILE A 91 17.73 -12.80 5.76
CA ILE A 91 18.44 -11.54 5.52
C ILE A 91 19.76 -11.58 6.28
N SER A 92 20.85 -11.33 5.56
CA SER A 92 22.22 -11.33 6.05
C SER A 92 22.98 -10.15 5.46
N ASN A 93 24.15 -9.83 6.02
CA ASN A 93 24.98 -8.74 5.49
C ASN A 93 25.32 -8.91 4.00
N LYS A 94 25.45 -10.17 3.53
CA LYS A 94 25.81 -10.48 2.13
C LYS A 94 24.70 -10.18 1.13
N ASN A 95 23.44 -10.37 1.51
CA ASN A 95 22.29 -10.24 0.60
C ASN A 95 21.40 -9.01 0.90
N TYR A 96 21.67 -8.28 1.98
CA TYR A 96 20.84 -7.16 2.44
C TYR A 96 20.63 -6.09 1.37
N ASN A 97 21.71 -5.64 0.72
CA ASN A 97 21.63 -4.55 -0.26
C ASN A 97 20.76 -4.93 -1.46
N THR A 98 20.93 -6.13 -2.00
CA THR A 98 20.12 -6.63 -3.12
C THR A 98 18.63 -6.74 -2.74
N LEU A 99 18.33 -7.25 -1.55
CA LEU A 99 16.96 -7.36 -1.05
C LEU A 99 16.33 -5.98 -0.80
N ARG A 100 17.10 -5.05 -0.23
CA ARG A 100 16.69 -3.67 0.01
C ARG A 100 16.35 -2.96 -1.30
N GLU A 101 17.20 -3.08 -2.32
CA GLU A 101 16.95 -2.51 -3.65
C GLU A 101 15.67 -3.07 -4.24
N LYS A 102 15.46 -4.39 -4.18
CA LYS A 102 14.21 -5.03 -4.61
C LYS A 102 12.98 -4.38 -3.97
N ILE A 103 13.01 -4.13 -2.67
CA ILE A 103 11.92 -3.49 -1.93
C ILE A 103 11.74 -2.01 -2.29
N ILE A 104 12.83 -1.26 -2.50
CA ILE A 104 12.77 0.16 -2.87
C ILE A 104 12.16 0.34 -4.25
N TYR A 105 12.53 -0.50 -5.21
CA TYR A 105 12.08 -0.38 -6.59
C TYR A 105 10.73 -1.05 -6.85
N ALA A 106 10.31 -2.04 -6.05
CA ALA A 106 9.01 -2.70 -6.20
C ALA A 106 7.81 -1.75 -6.09
N ASP A 107 7.90 -0.69 -5.26
CA ASP A 107 6.81 0.28 -5.09
C ASP A 107 6.82 1.40 -6.16
N LYS A 108 7.82 1.46 -7.04
CA LYS A 108 7.73 2.27 -8.26
C LYS A 108 6.83 1.57 -9.27
N LYS A 109 5.54 1.38 -8.94
CA LYS A 109 4.53 1.19 -9.99
C LYS A 109 4.68 2.39 -10.91
N ALA A 110 4.95 2.14 -12.19
CA ALA A 110 4.92 3.20 -13.18
C ALA A 110 3.63 3.98 -12.97
N LYS A 111 3.74 5.28 -12.64
CA LYS A 111 2.56 6.15 -12.67
C LYS A 111 1.99 5.96 -14.06
N ILE A 112 0.76 5.45 -14.14
CA ILE A 112 0.06 5.37 -15.42
C ILE A 112 0.03 6.81 -15.93
N THR A 113 0.79 7.10 -16.97
CA THR A 113 0.76 8.40 -17.63
C THR A 113 -0.58 8.48 -18.32
N ILE A 114 -1.50 9.21 -17.72
CA ILE A 114 -2.81 9.47 -18.30
C ILE A 114 -2.62 10.56 -19.34
N ASP A 115 -2.95 10.26 -20.59
CA ASP A 115 -3.07 11.27 -21.63
C ASP A 115 -4.39 12.02 -21.42
N TYR A 116 -4.31 13.22 -20.82
CA TYR A 116 -5.47 14.07 -20.55
C TYR A 116 -6.11 14.65 -21.80
N ASN A 117 -5.43 14.62 -22.96
CA ASN A 117 -6.03 15.05 -24.23
C ASN A 117 -6.95 13.97 -24.80
N LYS A 118 -6.70 12.69 -24.45
CA LYS A 118 -7.47 11.53 -24.92
C LYS A 118 -8.31 10.86 -23.85
N THR A 119 -8.32 11.40 -22.63
CA THR A 119 -9.02 10.77 -21.49
C THR A 119 -9.93 11.76 -20.79
N MET A 120 -11.22 11.43 -20.68
CA MET A 120 -12.18 12.23 -19.93
C MET A 120 -12.62 11.46 -18.67
N PHE A 121 -12.43 12.05 -17.49
CA PHE A 121 -12.91 11.45 -16.25
C PHE A 121 -14.34 11.87 -15.93
N VAL A 122 -15.25 10.91 -15.93
CA VAL A 122 -16.66 11.13 -15.62
C VAL A 122 -16.94 10.57 -14.23
N HIS A 123 -17.20 11.46 -13.29
CA HIS A 123 -17.46 11.06 -11.91
C HIS A 123 -18.96 11.01 -11.64
N PHE A 124 -19.46 9.90 -11.09
CA PHE A 124 -20.85 9.76 -10.70
C PHE A 124 -21.00 9.29 -9.25
N THR A 125 -22.16 9.57 -8.65
CA THR A 125 -22.50 9.10 -7.31
C THR A 125 -23.16 7.73 -7.41
N TYR A 126 -22.58 6.71 -6.76
CA TYR A 126 -23.14 5.36 -6.82
C TYR A 126 -24.37 5.21 -5.94
N CYS A 127 -25.47 4.76 -6.55
CA CYS A 127 -26.70 4.31 -5.90
C CYS A 127 -27.10 2.95 -6.50
N LEU A 128 -27.83 2.11 -5.76
CA LEU A 128 -28.26 0.77 -6.21
C LEU A 128 -28.95 0.80 -7.58
N ASN A 129 -29.81 1.79 -7.81
CA ASN A 129 -30.53 1.98 -9.08
C ASN A 129 -29.59 2.32 -10.26
N MET A 130 -28.35 2.73 -9.99
CA MET A 130 -27.31 3.05 -10.98
C MET A 130 -26.32 1.91 -11.21
N LYS A 131 -26.59 0.68 -10.74
CA LYS A 131 -25.73 -0.49 -10.98
C LYS A 131 -25.39 -0.69 -12.47
N MET A 132 -26.36 -0.43 -13.34
CA MET A 132 -26.19 -0.55 -14.80
C MET A 132 -25.66 0.71 -15.48
N PHE A 133 -25.46 1.80 -14.73
CA PHE A 133 -25.03 3.08 -15.28
C PHE A 133 -23.71 2.97 -16.06
N PRO A 134 -22.64 2.28 -15.57
CA PRO A 134 -21.40 2.21 -16.31
C PRO A 134 -21.54 1.57 -17.70
N VAL A 135 -22.29 0.47 -17.76
CA VAL A 135 -22.55 -0.25 -19.02
C VAL A 135 -23.36 0.64 -19.96
N LYS A 136 -24.48 1.20 -19.48
CA LYS A 136 -25.35 2.06 -20.29
C LYS A 136 -24.63 3.31 -20.78
N PHE A 137 -23.81 3.94 -19.93
CA PHE A 137 -23.02 5.10 -20.30
C PHE A 137 -22.08 4.79 -21.46
N HIS A 138 -21.34 3.67 -21.42
CA HIS A 138 -20.46 3.28 -22.53
C HIS A 138 -21.23 2.93 -23.80
N THR A 139 -22.40 2.28 -23.68
CA THR A 139 -23.29 2.03 -24.83
C THR A 139 -23.73 3.34 -25.47
N PHE A 140 -24.17 4.33 -24.68
CA PHE A 140 -24.56 5.63 -25.19
C PHE A 140 -23.38 6.43 -25.74
N TRP A 141 -22.22 6.35 -25.10
CA TRP A 141 -21.00 7.00 -25.56
C TRP A 141 -20.65 6.52 -26.96
N ASN A 142 -20.56 5.20 -27.15
CA ASN A 142 -20.27 4.62 -28.45
C ASN A 142 -21.36 4.92 -29.48
N LYS A 143 -22.64 4.90 -29.09
CA LYS A 143 -23.74 5.17 -30.02
C LYS A 143 -23.70 6.60 -30.59
N TYR A 144 -23.39 7.59 -29.76
CA TYR A 144 -23.54 9.01 -30.15
C TYR A 144 -22.23 9.68 -30.51
N PHE A 145 -21.09 9.20 -30.00
CA PHE A 145 -19.81 9.90 -30.13
C PHE A 145 -18.78 9.17 -30.99
N ILE A 146 -19.09 8.00 -31.56
CA ILE A 146 -18.15 7.25 -32.41
C ILE A 146 -17.81 7.97 -33.72
N GLU A 147 -18.77 8.73 -34.27
CA GLU A 147 -18.59 9.55 -35.49
C GLU A 147 -18.34 11.04 -35.18
N SER A 148 -18.22 11.39 -33.90
CA SER A 148 -18.00 12.76 -33.45
C SER A 148 -16.52 13.13 -33.49
N PRO A 149 -16.14 14.41 -33.59
CA PRO A 149 -14.76 14.87 -33.45
C PRO A 149 -14.08 14.47 -32.12
N ILE A 150 -14.86 14.03 -31.13
CA ILE A 150 -14.39 13.55 -29.82
C ILE A 150 -14.31 12.02 -29.71
N ASN A 151 -14.38 11.28 -30.82
CA ASN A 151 -14.32 9.82 -30.83
C ASN A 151 -13.00 9.25 -30.27
N GLU A 152 -11.91 10.01 -30.34
CA GLU A 152 -10.61 9.66 -29.75
C GLU A 152 -10.59 9.80 -28.22
N ILE A 153 -11.57 10.49 -27.63
CA ILE A 153 -11.68 10.65 -26.18
C ILE A 153 -12.24 9.37 -25.56
N LYS A 154 -11.44 8.76 -24.70
CA LYS A 154 -11.84 7.62 -23.87
C LYS A 154 -12.43 8.09 -22.54
N PRO A 155 -13.73 7.93 -22.29
CA PRO A 155 -14.28 8.24 -20.99
C PRO A 155 -13.89 7.17 -19.97
N VAL A 156 -13.47 7.61 -18.79
CA VAL A 156 -13.16 6.77 -17.64
C VAL A 156 -14.12 7.14 -16.52
N LEU A 157 -14.97 6.19 -16.13
CA LEU A 157 -15.95 6.39 -15.08
C LEU A 157 -15.32 6.18 -13.69
N GLY A 158 -15.51 7.15 -12.80
CA GLY A 158 -15.12 7.08 -11.40
C GLY A 158 -16.31 7.27 -10.46
N THR A 159 -16.35 6.57 -9.34
CA THR A 159 -17.41 6.78 -8.33
C THR A 159 -16.95 7.78 -7.26
N ARG A 160 -17.75 8.81 -6.97
CA ARG A 160 -17.43 9.82 -5.95
C ARG A 160 -17.63 9.31 -4.51
N ASN A 161 -18.47 8.30 -4.31
CA ASN A 161 -18.90 7.89 -2.98
C ASN A 161 -18.66 6.39 -2.75
N VAL A 162 -17.70 6.09 -1.86
CA VAL A 162 -17.08 4.77 -1.75
C VAL A 162 -17.90 3.81 -0.88
N LYS A 163 -18.71 4.32 0.07
CA LYS A 163 -19.37 3.48 1.09
C LYS A 163 -20.39 2.48 0.52
N ASN A 164 -21.31 2.94 -0.34
CA ASN A 164 -22.33 2.07 -0.94
C ASN A 164 -21.72 1.06 -1.93
N LEU A 165 -20.73 1.50 -2.72
CA LEU A 165 -19.99 0.63 -3.63
C LEU A 165 -19.19 -0.42 -2.85
N GLN A 166 -18.51 -0.01 -1.78
CA GLN A 166 -17.74 -0.89 -0.92
C GLN A 166 -18.64 -1.95 -0.25
N GLN A 167 -19.80 -1.56 0.28
CA GLN A 167 -20.77 -2.50 0.85
C GLN A 167 -21.24 -3.54 -0.17
N GLN A 168 -21.50 -3.13 -1.42
CA GLN A 168 -21.89 -4.05 -2.47
C GLN A 168 -20.75 -4.97 -2.93
N LEU A 169 -19.53 -4.44 -3.07
CA LEU A 169 -18.36 -5.26 -3.42
C LEU A 169 -18.06 -6.31 -2.34
N ILE A 170 -18.27 -5.97 -1.06
CA ILE A 170 -18.17 -6.92 0.06
C ILE A 170 -19.26 -7.99 -0.03
N ARG A 171 -20.51 -7.59 -0.31
CA ARG A 171 -21.64 -8.53 -0.44
C ARG A 171 -21.43 -9.53 -1.58
N ASN A 172 -21.04 -9.06 -2.76
CA ASN A 172 -20.76 -9.91 -3.91
C ASN A 172 -19.56 -10.86 -3.70
N LYS A 173 -18.65 -10.55 -2.77
CA LYS A 173 -17.51 -11.41 -2.43
C LYS A 173 -17.88 -12.53 -1.46
N ASN A 174 -18.99 -12.40 -0.73
CA ASN A 174 -19.49 -13.41 0.19
C ASN A 174 -20.52 -14.35 -0.46
N GLU A 175 -21.02 -14.00 -1.65
CA GLU A 175 -22.00 -14.77 -2.44
C GLU A 175 -21.33 -15.64 -3.54
N ASN A 176 -20.00 -15.55 -3.71
CA ASN A 176 -19.16 -16.38 -4.59
C ASN A 176 -18.13 -17.17 -3.75
#